data_AF-A0A9W8BIT7-F1
#
_entry.id   AF-A0A9W8BIT7-F1
#
_cell.length_a   1.000
_cell.length_b   1.000
_cell.length_c   1.000
_cell.angle_alpha   90.00
_cell.angle_beta   90.00
_cell.angle_gamma   90.00
#
_symmetry.space_group_name_H-M   'P 1'
#
loop_
_entity.id
_entity.type
_entity.pdbx_description
1 polymer ?
#
loop_
_entity_poly.entity_id
_entity_poly.type
_entity_poly.pdbx_seq_one_letter_code
_entity_poly.pdbx_strand_id
1 'polypeptide(L)'
;MARKQTLADDLEDDFALDNDYISDSGNNEQGDTDIKKTSKASSAAAKRKAQTNEEEDVVVGKKGSKKSKNGSGTSSNGFSVPKDAEEQAQLWNKYMKKAYAGISELELQDISMQAKHIYKADQQEPQWGSANFLEELAKTAVSTGKSKNKVMHGAPQVLVICSSALRVIDLVKKLRPVSKRAVLKLFSRHIKISEQQKTLKSTAVDIAVGTPNRILKLLTEGSLKVNRLRLVVVDCWQDDKMRVVVDMDDTRQDLFGIWRDVLLPASANADYGFKLRLAM
;
A
#
# COMPACT_ATOMS: atom_id res chain seq x y z
N MET A 1 -50.08 30.58 24.03
CA MET A 1 -49.48 31.49 23.01
C MET A 1 -48.01 31.68 23.39
N ALA A 2 -47.01 31.62 22.51
CA ALA A 2 -46.96 31.17 21.12
C ALA A 2 -45.60 30.46 20.90
N ARG A 3 -45.55 29.44 20.02
CA ARG A 3 -44.37 28.59 19.80
C ARG A 3 -43.52 29.24 18.70
N LYS A 4 -42.27 29.63 18.99
CA LYS A 4 -41.37 30.21 17.98
C LYS A 4 -40.39 29.15 17.47
N GLN A 5 -40.46 28.82 16.19
CA GLN A 5 -39.52 27.95 15.49
C GLN A 5 -38.40 28.78 14.87
N THR A 6 -37.16 28.33 15.05
CA THR A 6 -35.97 28.59 14.22
C THR A 6 -35.13 27.33 14.39
N LEU A 7 -35.27 26.37 13.46
CA LEU A 7 -34.40 26.17 12.30
C LEU A 7 -32.99 25.73 12.71
N ALA A 8 -32.67 24.49 12.36
CA ALA A 8 -31.36 23.90 12.52
C ALA A 8 -30.56 24.09 11.23
N ASP A 9 -29.49 24.87 11.30
CA ASP A 9 -28.30 24.77 10.44
C ASP A 9 -27.20 25.60 11.11
N ASP A 10 -26.38 24.96 11.95
CA ASP A 10 -25.27 25.62 12.66
C ASP A 10 -24.19 24.58 13.02
N LEU A 11 -23.59 24.00 11.97
CA LEU A 11 -22.36 23.21 12.08
C LEU A 11 -21.26 23.97 11.34
N GLU A 12 -20.64 24.91 12.06
CA GLU A 12 -19.37 25.50 11.64
C GLU A 12 -18.28 24.42 11.65
N ASP A 13 -18.01 23.82 10.49
CA ASP A 13 -16.82 22.99 10.24
C ASP A 13 -15.58 23.90 10.25
N ASP A 14 -15.13 24.28 11.44
CA ASP A 14 -13.95 25.11 11.67
C ASP A 14 -12.66 24.28 11.47
N PHE A 15 -12.45 23.83 10.24
CA PHE A 15 -11.34 22.98 9.84
C PHE A 15 -10.07 23.82 9.65
N ALA A 16 -9.46 24.20 10.78
CA ALA A 16 -8.19 24.91 10.82
C ALA A 16 -7.11 24.17 10.00
N LEU A 17 -6.75 24.74 8.85
CA LEU A 17 -5.61 24.29 8.06
C LEU A 17 -4.32 24.84 8.68
N ASP A 18 -3.58 23.98 9.37
CA ASP A 18 -2.20 24.27 9.79
C ASP A 18 -1.36 24.67 8.58
N ASN A 19 -1.00 25.95 8.50
CA ASN A 19 -0.33 26.57 7.36
C ASN A 19 1.22 26.40 7.41
N ASP A 20 1.73 25.70 8.42
CA ASP A 20 3.14 25.68 8.83
C ASP A 20 4.02 24.63 8.10
N TYR A 21 3.62 24.15 6.92
CA TYR A 21 4.37 23.11 6.19
C TYR A 21 4.86 23.46 4.77
N ILE A 22 4.91 24.74 4.41
CA ILE A 22 5.62 25.20 3.20
C ILE A 22 6.53 26.41 3.52
N SER A 23 7.66 26.13 4.17
CA SER A 23 8.84 26.99 4.09
C SER A 23 10.14 26.18 4.24
N ASP A 24 10.69 25.73 3.11
CA ASP A 24 12.14 25.86 2.80
C ASP A 24 12.43 25.31 1.39
N SER A 25 12.40 26.21 0.40
CA SER A 25 13.07 26.06 -0.90
C SER A 25 13.06 27.42 -1.55
N GLY A 26 14.24 28.03 -1.67
CA GLY A 26 14.39 29.46 -1.97
C GLY A 26 13.73 29.91 -3.27
N ASN A 27 13.16 31.11 -3.24
CA ASN A 27 12.63 31.79 -4.41
C ASN A 27 13.58 32.94 -4.81
N ASN A 28 14.00 32.96 -6.07
CA ASN A 28 14.78 34.05 -6.65
C ASN A 28 13.96 34.66 -7.79
N GLU A 29 13.72 35.97 -7.69
CA GLU A 29 13.35 36.92 -8.76
C GLU A 29 12.11 36.64 -9.65
N GLN A 30 11.05 37.42 -9.36
CA GLN A 30 10.48 38.44 -10.26
C GLN A 30 9.83 38.03 -11.60
N GLY A 31 8.53 38.32 -11.73
CA GLY A 31 7.78 38.23 -12.99
C GLY A 31 6.31 38.63 -12.83
N ASP A 32 5.99 39.89 -13.14
CA ASP A 32 4.62 40.45 -13.14
C ASP A 32 3.92 40.21 -14.49
N THR A 33 2.60 39.97 -14.49
CA THR A 33 1.62 40.61 -15.41
C THR A 33 0.19 40.09 -15.23
N ASP A 34 -0.74 41.05 -15.07
CA ASP A 34 -2.20 40.93 -15.08
C ASP A 34 -2.77 40.72 -16.51
N ILE A 35 -3.96 40.12 -16.67
CA ILE A 35 -4.92 40.38 -17.79
C ILE A 35 -6.32 39.77 -17.52
N LYS A 36 -7.37 40.50 -17.90
CA LYS A 36 -8.79 40.24 -17.58
C LYS A 36 -9.61 39.61 -18.73
N LYS A 37 -10.61 38.80 -18.31
CA LYS A 37 -12.01 38.64 -18.81
C LYS A 37 -12.36 38.72 -20.31
N THR A 38 -13.22 37.78 -20.75
CA THR A 38 -14.55 37.95 -21.45
C THR A 38 -14.96 36.58 -22.06
N SER A 39 -16.21 36.26 -22.45
CA SER A 39 -17.59 36.57 -21.99
C SER A 39 -18.60 35.77 -22.85
N LYS A 40 -19.71 35.26 -22.27
CA LYS A 40 -21.05 34.89 -22.87
C LYS A 40 -21.67 33.71 -22.07
N ALA A 41 -22.97 33.50 -21.88
CA ALA A 41 -24.22 34.28 -21.79
C ALA A 41 -25.41 33.35 -22.18
N SER A 42 -26.62 33.59 -21.64
CA SER A 42 -27.92 32.87 -21.89
C SER A 42 -28.06 31.43 -21.32
N SER A 43 -29.22 30.96 -20.82
CA SER A 43 -30.50 31.61 -20.50
C SER A 43 -31.45 30.76 -19.62
N ALA A 44 -32.28 31.45 -18.81
CA ALA A 44 -33.69 31.18 -18.48
C ALA A 44 -34.18 29.93 -17.66
N ALA A 45 -34.81 30.27 -16.52
CA ALA A 45 -36.18 29.87 -16.12
C ALA A 45 -36.55 28.43 -15.65
N ALA A 46 -36.46 28.23 -14.34
CA ALA A 46 -37.52 27.73 -13.43
C ALA A 46 -38.70 26.87 -13.94
N LYS A 47 -38.91 25.71 -13.30
CA LYS A 47 -40.04 25.48 -12.36
C LYS A 47 -39.93 24.15 -11.58
N ARG A 48 -40.30 24.20 -10.29
CA ARG A 48 -40.56 23.04 -9.43
C ARG A 48 -41.91 22.39 -9.79
N LYS A 49 -42.03 21.07 -9.57
CA LYS A 49 -43.21 20.49 -8.90
C LYS A 49 -42.88 19.12 -8.29
N ALA A 50 -43.34 18.91 -7.07
CA ALA A 50 -43.36 17.63 -6.37
C ALA A 50 -44.80 17.36 -5.88
N GLN A 51 -45.20 16.10 -5.86
CA GLN A 51 -46.38 15.51 -5.21
C GLN A 51 -46.05 14.01 -5.11
N THR A 52 -45.71 13.45 -3.93
CA THR A 52 -46.60 12.99 -2.84
C THR A 52 -47.59 11.91 -3.28
N ASN A 53 -47.52 10.74 -2.64
CA ASN A 53 -48.60 10.21 -1.80
C ASN A 53 -48.06 9.11 -0.87
N GLU A 54 -48.77 8.90 0.24
CA GLU A 54 -48.49 7.94 1.32
C GLU A 54 -49.36 6.67 1.16
N GLU A 55 -49.59 5.93 2.25
CA GLU A 55 -50.44 4.72 2.40
C GLU A 55 -49.85 3.38 1.88
N GLU A 56 -50.04 2.23 2.54
CA GLU A 56 -50.25 1.93 3.97
C GLU A 56 -49.85 0.45 4.23
N ASP A 57 -49.86 0.00 5.48
CA ASP A 57 -49.46 -1.36 5.91
C ASP A 57 -50.52 -2.44 5.59
N VAL A 58 -50.16 -3.75 5.70
CA VAL A 58 -50.99 -4.89 6.21
C VAL A 58 -50.41 -6.28 5.84
N VAL A 59 -49.76 -6.88 6.85
CA VAL A 59 -49.87 -8.28 7.36
C VAL A 59 -49.98 -9.48 6.40
N VAL A 60 -48.89 -10.28 6.37
CA VAL A 60 -48.86 -11.78 6.44
C VAL A 60 -47.56 -12.17 7.21
N GLY A 61 -47.43 -13.21 8.05
CA GLY A 61 -48.32 -14.29 8.51
C GLY A 61 -47.81 -14.92 9.83
N LYS A 62 -47.68 -16.27 9.96
CA LYS A 62 -47.16 -16.91 11.19
C LYS A 62 -46.44 -18.27 11.00
N LYS A 63 -45.39 -18.48 11.82
CA LYS A 63 -44.80 -19.74 12.33
C LYS A 63 -44.18 -20.78 11.36
N GLY A 64 -42.89 -21.07 11.62
CA GLY A 64 -42.29 -22.40 11.46
C GLY A 64 -41.11 -22.55 12.42
N SER A 65 -41.20 -23.41 13.44
CA SER A 65 -40.08 -23.68 14.35
C SER A 65 -39.16 -24.77 13.80
N LYS A 66 -37.84 -24.60 13.92
CA LYS A 66 -36.88 -25.69 13.65
C LYS A 66 -35.64 -25.61 14.54
N LYS A 67 -35.64 -26.51 15.53
CA LYS A 67 -34.50 -27.17 16.18
C LYS A 67 -33.21 -26.36 16.41
N SER A 68 -32.97 -26.08 17.68
CA SER A 68 -31.62 -25.92 18.23
C SER A 68 -30.69 -27.05 17.76
N LYS A 69 -29.49 -26.67 17.33
CA LYS A 69 -28.32 -27.54 17.22
C LYS A 69 -27.13 -26.80 17.82
N ASN A 70 -26.78 -27.14 19.06
CA ASN A 70 -25.50 -26.77 19.63
C ASN A 70 -24.35 -27.49 18.88
N GLY A 71 -23.21 -26.82 18.75
CA GLY A 71 -21.92 -27.47 18.51
C GLY A 71 -21.52 -27.68 17.05
N SER A 72 -20.79 -26.72 16.49
CA SER A 72 -19.34 -26.87 16.29
C SER A 72 -18.73 -25.49 16.05
N GLY A 73 -17.57 -25.21 16.61
CA GLY A 73 -17.01 -23.86 16.57
C GLY A 73 -16.71 -23.40 15.15
N THR A 74 -17.11 -22.17 14.81
CA THR A 74 -16.56 -21.45 13.67
C THR A 74 -15.07 -21.29 13.91
N SER A 75 -14.26 -22.16 13.32
CA SER A 75 -12.82 -21.93 13.21
C SER A 75 -12.64 -20.65 12.40
N SER A 76 -12.23 -19.58 13.07
CA SER A 76 -11.70 -18.40 12.40
C SER A 76 -10.48 -18.85 11.61
N ASN A 77 -10.66 -19.01 10.29
CA ASN A 77 -9.56 -19.22 9.34
C ASN A 77 -8.75 -17.92 9.26
N GLY A 78 -8.04 -17.60 10.34
CA GLY A 78 -7.08 -16.52 10.39
C GLY A 78 -5.97 -16.80 9.39
N PHE A 79 -5.65 -15.80 8.58
CA PHE A 79 -4.48 -15.88 7.73
C PHE A 79 -3.23 -15.91 8.63
N SER A 80 -2.32 -16.84 8.36
CA SER A 80 -1.01 -16.89 9.01
C SER A 80 0.08 -16.93 7.96
N VAL A 81 1.17 -16.21 8.23
CA VAL A 81 2.41 -16.35 7.46
C VAL A 81 3.24 -17.47 8.10
N PRO A 82 3.70 -18.47 7.32
CA PRO A 82 4.65 -19.47 7.78
C PRO A 82 6.03 -18.88 8.13
N LYS A 83 6.76 -19.53 9.02
CA LYS A 83 8.15 -19.13 9.34
C LYS A 83 9.13 -19.65 8.29
N ASP A 84 8.93 -20.89 7.83
CA ASP A 84 9.88 -21.53 6.93
C ASP A 84 9.84 -20.95 5.51
N ALA A 85 10.98 -21.00 4.83
CA ALA A 85 11.16 -20.44 3.50
C ALA A 85 10.42 -21.23 2.40
N GLU A 86 10.32 -22.56 2.54
CA GLU A 86 9.60 -23.41 1.61
C GLU A 86 8.09 -23.19 1.76
N GLU A 87 7.60 -23.16 3.00
CA GLU A 87 6.19 -22.85 3.30
C GLU A 87 5.79 -21.44 2.83
N GLN A 88 6.67 -20.43 2.99
CA GLN A 88 6.42 -19.08 2.44
C GLN A 88 6.41 -19.06 0.90
N ALA A 89 7.30 -19.81 0.24
CA ALA A 89 7.31 -19.92 -1.22
C ALA A 89 6.03 -20.62 -1.74
N GLN A 90 5.59 -21.68 -1.08
CA GLN A 90 4.33 -22.36 -1.39
C GLN A 90 3.10 -21.44 -1.17
N LEU A 91 3.08 -20.67 -0.08
CA LEU A 91 2.02 -19.69 0.18
C LEU A 91 1.98 -18.62 -0.92
N TRP A 92 3.14 -18.09 -1.32
CA TRP A 92 3.24 -17.15 -2.43
C TRP A 92 2.70 -17.74 -3.74
N ASN A 93 3.15 -18.94 -4.11
CA ASN A 93 2.73 -19.62 -5.34
C ASN A 93 1.23 -19.94 -5.37
N LYS A 94 0.63 -20.29 -4.22
CA LYS A 94 -0.81 -20.48 -4.06
C LYS A 94 -1.60 -19.21 -4.43
N TYR A 95 -1.17 -18.03 -3.97
CA TYR A 95 -1.83 -16.78 -4.30
C TYR A 95 -1.49 -16.26 -5.71
N MET A 96 -0.30 -16.56 -6.23
CA MET A 96 0.08 -16.28 -7.61
C MET A 96 -0.80 -17.05 -8.60
N LYS A 97 -1.12 -18.31 -8.32
CA LYS A 97 -2.07 -19.13 -9.10
C LYS A 97 -3.51 -18.58 -9.05
N LYS A 98 -3.91 -17.89 -7.97
CA LYS A 98 -5.17 -17.11 -7.92
C LYS A 98 -5.09 -15.80 -8.72
N ALA A 99 -3.92 -15.21 -8.87
CA ALA A 99 -3.72 -13.98 -9.65
C ALA A 99 -3.87 -14.28 -11.14
N TYR A 100 -3.13 -15.27 -11.64
CA TYR A 100 -3.14 -15.66 -13.03
C TYR A 100 -4.08 -16.85 -13.24
N ALA A 101 -5.38 -16.60 -13.11
CA ALA A 101 -6.40 -17.61 -13.35
C ALA A 101 -6.28 -18.17 -14.79
N GLY A 102 -6.05 -19.47 -14.91
CA GLY A 102 -5.81 -20.14 -16.20
C GLY A 102 -4.33 -20.29 -16.58
N ILE A 103 -3.38 -19.82 -15.76
CA ILE A 103 -1.94 -20.11 -15.98
C ILE A 103 -1.68 -21.62 -15.99
N SER A 104 -0.92 -22.10 -16.97
CA SER A 104 -0.51 -23.50 -17.02
C SER A 104 0.48 -23.83 -15.91
N GLU A 105 0.62 -25.11 -15.58
CA GLU A 105 1.58 -25.55 -14.55
C GLU A 105 3.03 -25.28 -14.98
N LEU A 106 3.32 -25.26 -16.29
CA LEU A 106 4.63 -24.94 -16.85
C LEU A 106 4.95 -23.45 -16.68
N GLU A 107 4.06 -22.56 -17.12
CA GLU A 107 4.22 -21.12 -16.94
C GLU A 107 4.29 -20.72 -15.46
N LEU A 108 3.55 -21.42 -14.57
CA LEU A 108 3.61 -21.20 -13.13
C LEU A 108 4.98 -21.59 -12.55
N GLN A 109 5.62 -22.64 -13.06
CA GLN A 109 6.98 -23.04 -12.66
C GLN A 109 8.00 -21.99 -13.08
N ASP A 110 7.91 -21.47 -14.31
CA ASP A 110 8.80 -20.42 -14.83
C ASP A 110 8.78 -19.15 -13.97
N ILE A 111 7.62 -18.79 -13.41
CA ILE A 111 7.46 -17.59 -12.57
C ILE A 111 7.48 -17.89 -11.06
N SER A 112 7.74 -19.14 -10.66
CA SER A 112 7.58 -19.61 -9.28
C SER A 112 8.52 -18.95 -8.26
N MET A 113 7.99 -18.69 -7.07
CA MET A 113 8.81 -18.44 -5.89
C MET A 113 9.41 -19.76 -5.41
N GLN A 114 10.69 -19.74 -5.04
CA GLN A 114 11.45 -20.88 -4.54
C GLN A 114 12.07 -20.49 -3.20
N ALA A 115 12.33 -21.45 -2.29
CA ALA A 115 12.93 -21.14 -0.98
C ALA A 115 14.29 -20.40 -1.07
N LYS A 116 15.01 -20.50 -2.20
CA LYS A 116 16.25 -19.73 -2.47
C LYS A 116 16.03 -18.22 -2.63
N HIS A 117 14.82 -17.79 -2.98
CA HIS A 117 14.43 -16.39 -3.13
C HIS A 117 13.96 -15.79 -1.79
N ILE A 118 13.52 -16.62 -0.85
CA ILE A 118 13.04 -16.19 0.46
C ILE A 118 14.22 -15.89 1.40
N TYR A 119 14.08 -14.84 2.21
CA TYR A 119 15.06 -14.46 3.21
C TYR A 119 15.08 -15.48 4.35
N LYS A 120 16.29 -15.99 4.65
CA LYS A 120 16.61 -16.75 5.85
C LYS A 120 17.55 -15.89 6.70
N ALA A 121 17.38 -15.88 8.01
CA ALA A 121 18.30 -15.20 8.90
C ALA A 121 19.49 -16.13 9.22
N ASP A 122 20.71 -15.73 8.89
CA ASP A 122 21.90 -16.58 9.03
C ASP A 122 22.38 -16.78 10.48
N GLN A 123 21.95 -15.92 11.41
CA GLN A 123 22.45 -15.90 12.80
C GLN A 123 21.36 -15.72 13.85
N GLN A 124 20.45 -14.76 13.66
CA GLN A 124 19.34 -14.55 14.58
C GLN A 124 18.16 -13.92 13.83
N GLU A 125 17.05 -14.64 13.74
CA GLU A 125 15.81 -14.05 13.19
C GLU A 125 15.16 -13.15 14.26
N PRO A 126 14.64 -11.96 13.87
CA PRO A 126 13.71 -11.19 14.70
C PRO A 126 12.61 -12.08 15.28
N GLN A 127 12.15 -11.79 16.50
CA GLN A 127 11.14 -12.64 17.14
C GLN A 127 9.85 -12.62 16.30
N TRP A 128 9.52 -13.78 15.71
CA TRP A 128 8.37 -13.91 14.81
C TRP A 128 7.07 -13.43 15.45
N GLY A 129 6.40 -12.46 14.80
CA GLY A 129 5.16 -11.84 15.31
C GLY A 129 5.37 -10.81 16.43
N SER A 130 6.60 -10.35 16.68
CA SER A 130 6.82 -9.20 17.56
C SER A 130 6.27 -7.91 16.94
N ALA A 131 5.83 -6.95 17.76
CA ALA A 131 5.26 -5.68 17.29
C ALA A 131 6.24 -4.82 16.44
N ASN A 132 7.54 -5.15 16.54
CA ASN A 132 8.66 -4.45 15.90
C ASN A 132 9.35 -5.34 14.85
N PHE A 133 8.78 -6.50 14.48
CA PHE A 133 9.40 -7.48 13.58
C PHE A 133 9.87 -6.86 12.25
N LEU A 134 9.06 -6.00 11.65
CA LEU A 134 9.40 -5.26 10.42
C LEU A 134 10.57 -4.28 10.61
N GLU A 135 10.70 -3.68 11.79
CA GLU A 135 11.78 -2.73 12.11
C GLU A 135 13.09 -3.47 12.36
N GLU A 136 13.03 -4.60 13.07
CA GLU A 136 14.17 -5.50 13.30
C GLU A 136 14.66 -6.11 11.98
N LEU A 137 13.74 -6.59 11.13
CA LEU A 137 14.05 -7.11 9.80
C LEU A 137 14.62 -6.02 8.87
N ALA A 138 14.13 -4.78 8.94
CA ALA A 138 14.73 -3.67 8.20
C ALA A 138 16.16 -3.36 8.68
N LYS A 139 16.45 -3.48 10.00
CA LYS A 139 17.79 -3.28 10.56
C LYS A 139 18.82 -4.31 10.06
N THR A 140 18.42 -5.55 9.71
CA THR A 140 19.38 -6.54 9.15
C THR A 140 19.81 -6.18 7.73
N ALA A 141 18.93 -5.52 6.96
CA ALA A 141 19.15 -5.19 5.57
C ALA A 141 19.75 -3.78 5.34
N VAL A 142 19.36 -2.79 6.15
CA VAL A 142 19.90 -1.42 6.08
C VAL A 142 21.35 -1.43 6.58
N SER A 143 22.29 -1.08 5.71
CA SER A 143 23.71 -1.17 6.01
C SER A 143 24.22 0.07 6.75
N THR A 144 24.32 -0.02 8.08
CA THR A 144 24.76 1.07 8.97
C THR A 144 26.29 1.29 9.00
N GLY A 145 27.06 0.34 8.47
CA GLY A 145 28.53 0.32 8.52
C GLY A 145 29.24 1.14 7.44
N LYS A 146 30.57 1.31 7.59
CA LYS A 146 31.45 2.10 6.70
C LYS A 146 31.63 1.53 5.28
N SER A 147 30.74 0.67 4.80
CA SER A 147 30.76 0.21 3.41
C SER A 147 30.56 1.40 2.48
N LYS A 148 31.39 1.49 1.43
CA LYS A 148 31.29 2.50 0.36
C LYS A 148 30.08 2.23 -0.56
N ASN A 149 28.89 2.06 0.03
CA ASN A 149 27.63 1.96 -0.69
C ASN A 149 27.40 3.28 -1.44
N LYS A 150 27.78 3.28 -2.73
CA LYS A 150 27.64 4.41 -3.66
C LYS A 150 26.25 5.02 -3.48
N VAL A 151 26.20 6.33 -3.24
CA VAL A 151 24.93 7.04 -3.09
C VAL A 151 24.22 6.99 -4.44
N MET A 152 23.17 6.18 -4.53
CA MET A 152 22.37 6.02 -5.74
C MET A 152 20.96 6.52 -5.46
N HIS A 153 20.56 7.55 -6.20
CA HIS A 153 19.20 8.09 -6.11
C HIS A 153 18.19 7.08 -6.66
N GLY A 154 17.09 6.92 -5.91
CA GLY A 154 15.97 6.05 -6.26
C GLY A 154 16.23 4.55 -6.06
N ALA A 155 17.33 4.16 -5.42
CA ALA A 155 17.72 2.77 -5.20
C ALA A 155 17.71 2.42 -3.69
N PRO A 156 16.57 1.98 -3.11
CA PRO A 156 16.50 1.56 -1.71
C PRO A 156 17.27 0.25 -1.43
N GLN A 157 17.53 -0.01 -0.16
CA GLN A 157 18.03 -1.30 0.35
C GLN A 157 16.89 -2.20 0.83
N VAL A 158 15.82 -1.60 1.35
CA VAL A 158 14.60 -2.29 1.78
C VAL A 158 13.41 -1.74 1.01
N LEU A 159 12.64 -2.63 0.38
CA LEU A 159 11.34 -2.31 -0.23
C LEU A 159 10.23 -3.02 0.55
N VAL A 160 9.29 -2.27 1.11
CA VAL A 160 8.14 -2.83 1.84
C VAL A 160 6.86 -2.59 1.03
N ILE A 161 6.16 -3.67 0.71
CA ILE A 161 4.96 -3.68 -0.13
C ILE A 161 3.74 -3.95 0.75
N CYS A 162 2.83 -2.98 0.83
CA CYS A 162 1.72 -2.96 1.79
C CYS A 162 0.34 -2.90 1.12
N SER A 163 -0.69 -3.34 1.84
CA SER A 163 -2.09 -3.36 1.38
C SER A 163 -2.70 -1.98 1.14
N SER A 164 -2.36 -0.96 1.94
CA SER A 164 -3.05 0.34 1.92
C SER A 164 -2.15 1.55 2.18
N ALA A 165 -2.61 2.73 1.75
CA ALA A 165 -1.93 3.99 2.00
C ALA A 165 -1.78 4.34 3.49
N LEU A 166 -2.76 3.93 4.33
CA LEU A 166 -2.70 4.12 5.78
C LEU A 166 -1.57 3.29 6.39
N ARG A 167 -1.52 1.99 6.06
CA ARG A 167 -0.45 1.08 6.50
C ARG A 167 0.93 1.54 6.04
N VAL A 168 1.05 2.09 4.83
CA VAL A 168 2.30 2.73 4.36
C VAL A 168 2.70 3.91 5.25
N ILE A 169 1.77 4.79 5.63
CA ILE A 169 2.08 5.94 6.50
C ILE A 169 2.58 5.47 7.87
N ASP A 170 1.94 4.46 8.47
CA ASP A 170 2.30 3.96 9.79
C ASP A 170 3.67 3.25 9.79
N LEU A 171 3.95 2.42 8.78
CA LEU A 171 5.26 1.80 8.62
C LEU A 171 6.36 2.82 8.29
N VAL A 172 6.06 3.90 7.54
CA VAL A 172 7.03 4.98 7.30
C VAL A 172 7.37 5.75 8.58
N LYS A 173 6.43 5.91 9.53
CA LYS A 173 6.73 6.48 10.86
C LYS A 173 7.66 5.55 11.64
N LYS A 174 7.32 4.25 11.72
CA LYS A 174 8.08 3.21 12.42
C LYS A 174 9.49 2.97 11.88
N LEU A 175 9.65 3.01 10.55
CA LEU A 175 10.93 2.71 9.88
C LEU A 175 11.85 3.94 9.74
N ARG A 176 11.36 5.17 10.01
CA ARG A 176 12.19 6.38 9.94
C ARG A 176 13.40 6.37 10.88
N PRO A 177 13.30 5.92 12.16
CA PRO A 177 14.46 5.79 13.05
C PRO A 177 15.45 4.68 12.65
N VAL A 178 15.07 3.77 11.75
CA VAL A 178 15.93 2.64 11.31
C VAL A 178 16.98 3.09 10.29
N SER A 179 16.73 4.18 9.55
CA SER A 179 17.63 4.66 8.49
C SER A 179 18.27 6.01 8.82
N LYS A 180 19.50 6.20 8.31
CA LYS A 180 20.19 7.49 8.28
C LYS A 180 19.87 8.32 7.02
N ARG A 181 19.10 7.78 6.07
CA ARG A 181 18.71 8.42 4.80
C ARG A 181 17.19 8.45 4.66
N ALA A 182 16.70 8.86 3.50
CA ALA A 182 15.27 9.00 3.28
C ALA A 182 14.55 7.65 3.38
N VAL A 183 13.42 7.67 4.12
CA VAL A 183 12.36 6.67 4.10
C VAL A 183 11.18 7.25 3.32
N LEU A 184 10.93 6.71 2.12
CA LEU A 184 9.93 7.24 1.20
C LEU A 184 8.59 6.48 1.23
N LYS A 185 7.50 7.23 1.01
CA LYS A 185 6.13 6.73 0.85
C LYS A 185 5.73 6.69 -0.62
N LEU A 186 5.38 5.52 -1.15
CA LEU A 186 5.07 5.27 -2.57
C LEU A 186 3.62 4.80 -2.74
N PHE A 187 2.68 5.74 -2.67
CA PHE A 187 1.25 5.51 -2.96
C PHE A 187 0.61 6.71 -3.68
N SER A 188 -0.64 6.57 -4.10
CA SER A 188 -1.27 7.41 -5.14
C SER A 188 -2.24 8.51 -4.70
N ARG A 189 -2.55 8.68 -3.41
CA ARG A 189 -3.63 9.60 -2.96
C ARG A 189 -3.31 11.09 -3.11
N HIS A 190 -2.10 11.52 -2.77
CA HIS A 190 -1.75 12.97 -2.69
C HIS A 190 -0.47 13.36 -3.43
N ILE A 191 0.29 12.40 -3.96
CA ILE A 191 1.55 12.65 -4.68
C ILE A 191 1.42 12.14 -6.12
N LYS A 192 1.58 13.05 -7.09
CA LYS A 192 1.55 12.70 -8.52
C LYS A 192 2.72 11.78 -8.85
N ILE A 193 2.55 10.86 -9.79
CA ILE A 193 3.63 9.91 -10.12
C ILE A 193 4.89 10.63 -10.61
N SER A 194 4.72 11.66 -11.44
CA SER A 194 5.80 12.55 -11.92
C SER A 194 6.58 13.26 -10.81
N GLU A 195 5.94 13.53 -9.67
CA GLU A 195 6.55 14.16 -8.50
C GLU A 195 7.37 13.14 -7.72
N GLN A 196 6.79 11.95 -7.46
CA GLN A 196 7.51 10.83 -6.86
C GLN A 196 8.73 10.40 -7.69
N GLN A 197 8.62 10.41 -9.03
CA GLN A 197 9.75 10.21 -9.94
C GLN A 197 10.84 11.28 -9.76
N LYS A 198 10.49 12.56 -9.60
CA LYS A 198 11.46 13.64 -9.31
C LYS A 198 12.15 13.40 -7.98
N THR A 199 11.41 13.11 -6.91
CA THR A 199 11.97 12.76 -5.60
C THR A 199 12.93 11.57 -5.69
N LEU A 200 12.55 10.49 -6.38
CA LEU A 200 13.43 9.33 -6.56
C LEU A 200 14.69 9.66 -7.38
N LYS A 201 14.63 10.59 -8.34
CA LYS A 201 15.80 11.03 -9.11
C LYS A 201 16.79 11.88 -8.30
N SER A 202 16.34 12.62 -7.29
CA SER A 202 17.19 13.50 -6.46
C SER A 202 17.52 12.95 -5.07
N THR A 203 16.78 11.95 -4.57
CA THR A 203 16.85 11.53 -3.15
C THR A 203 17.59 10.21 -2.99
N ALA A 204 18.54 10.20 -2.05
CA ALA A 204 19.19 8.98 -1.59
C ALA A 204 18.27 8.24 -0.60
N VAL A 205 17.74 7.10 -1.03
CA VAL A 205 16.75 6.31 -0.28
C VAL A 205 17.42 5.06 0.27
N ASP A 206 17.10 4.67 1.51
CA ASP A 206 17.46 3.34 2.02
C ASP A 206 16.23 2.46 2.22
N ILE A 207 15.07 3.04 2.55
CA ILE A 207 13.81 2.30 2.71
C ILE A 207 12.73 2.96 1.85
N ALA A 208 12.04 2.16 1.05
CA ALA A 208 10.83 2.57 0.34
C ALA A 208 9.65 1.72 0.81
N VAL A 209 8.53 2.36 1.13
CA VAL A 209 7.29 1.68 1.60
C VAL A 209 6.16 2.13 0.69
N GLY A 210 5.37 1.20 0.14
CA GLY A 210 4.35 1.57 -0.85
C GLY A 210 3.29 0.52 -1.13
N THR A 211 2.32 0.90 -1.96
CA THR A 211 1.29 -0.01 -2.46
C THR A 211 1.73 -0.65 -3.79
N PRO A 212 1.33 -1.91 -4.09
CA PRO A 212 1.69 -2.59 -5.33
C PRO A 212 1.53 -1.75 -6.59
N ASN A 213 0.37 -1.12 -6.80
CA ASN A 213 0.10 -0.31 -8.00
C ASN A 213 1.11 0.82 -8.25
N ARG A 214 1.58 1.49 -7.19
CA ARG A 214 2.52 2.61 -7.33
C ARG A 214 3.95 2.09 -7.43
N ILE A 215 4.31 1.04 -6.70
CA ILE A 215 5.62 0.40 -6.78
C ILE A 215 5.84 -0.16 -8.20
N LEU A 216 4.89 -0.91 -8.75
CA LEU A 216 4.99 -1.49 -10.09
C LEU A 216 5.26 -0.40 -11.14
N LYS A 217 4.42 0.64 -11.19
CA LYS A 217 4.58 1.76 -12.14
C LYS A 217 5.96 2.41 -12.04
N LEU A 218 6.42 2.72 -10.82
CA LEU A 218 7.72 3.36 -10.62
C LEU A 218 8.91 2.47 -11.01
N LEU A 219 8.79 1.14 -10.87
CA LEU A 219 9.77 0.16 -11.35
C LEU A 219 9.76 0.06 -12.87
N THR A 220 8.58 -0.09 -13.49
CA THR A 220 8.41 -0.15 -14.96
C THR A 220 8.92 1.11 -15.65
N GLU A 221 8.74 2.28 -15.04
CA GLU A 221 9.26 3.57 -15.51
C GLU A 221 10.76 3.79 -15.20
N GLY A 222 11.44 2.83 -14.55
CA GLY A 222 12.87 2.90 -14.19
C GLY A 222 13.24 3.98 -13.16
N SER A 223 12.24 4.58 -12.50
CA SER A 223 12.44 5.64 -11.51
C SER A 223 12.77 5.10 -10.13
N LEU A 224 12.15 3.98 -9.74
CA LEU A 224 12.54 3.14 -8.62
C LEU A 224 13.49 2.06 -9.15
N LYS A 225 14.61 1.84 -8.47
CA LYS A 225 15.71 0.97 -8.92
C LYS A 225 15.98 -0.15 -7.93
N VAL A 226 16.22 -1.35 -8.45
CA VAL A 226 16.51 -2.55 -7.63
C VAL A 226 18.01 -2.73 -7.32
N ASN A 227 18.91 -1.91 -7.87
CA ASN A 227 20.36 -2.15 -7.82
C ASN A 227 20.99 -2.20 -6.40
N ARG A 228 20.36 -1.58 -5.40
CA ARG A 228 20.82 -1.58 -4.00
C ARG A 228 19.99 -2.48 -3.08
N LEU A 229 18.97 -3.13 -3.64
CA LEU A 229 18.01 -3.91 -2.89
C LEU A 229 18.72 -5.07 -2.19
N ARG A 230 18.38 -5.30 -0.93
CA ARG A 230 18.86 -6.41 -0.11
C ARG A 230 17.69 -7.22 0.45
N LEU A 231 16.57 -6.54 0.71
CA LEU A 231 15.37 -7.13 1.26
C LEU A 231 14.11 -6.55 0.59
N VAL A 232 13.21 -7.43 0.17
CA VAL A 232 11.81 -7.09 -0.14
C VAL A 232 10.93 -7.68 0.95
N VAL A 233 10.08 -6.86 1.54
CA VAL A 233 9.12 -7.31 2.56
C VAL A 233 7.71 -7.17 2.01
N VAL A 234 6.96 -8.27 2.07
CA VAL A 234 5.54 -8.32 1.71
C VAL A 234 4.76 -8.29 3.01
N ASP A 235 4.17 -7.13 3.29
CA ASP A 235 3.44 -6.84 4.51
C ASP A 235 2.04 -7.47 4.44
N CYS A 236 1.93 -8.67 5.00
CA CYS A 236 0.72 -9.46 5.10
C CYS A 236 -0.14 -9.07 6.31
N TRP A 237 -0.05 -7.82 6.77
CA TRP A 237 -0.96 -7.26 7.75
C TRP A 237 -2.41 -7.35 7.27
N GLN A 238 -3.30 -7.80 8.16
CA GLN A 238 -4.73 -7.93 7.87
C GLN A 238 -5.43 -6.56 7.96
N ASP A 239 -6.19 -6.19 6.91
CA ASP A 239 -7.10 -5.04 6.96
C ASP A 239 -8.33 -5.32 7.84
N ASP A 240 -9.20 -4.32 8.02
CA ASP A 240 -10.46 -4.43 8.80
C ASP A 240 -11.43 -5.51 8.25
N LYS A 241 -11.16 -6.05 7.06
CA LYS A 241 -11.91 -7.14 6.40
C LYS A 241 -11.13 -8.46 6.42
N MET A 242 -10.09 -8.57 7.25
CA MET A 242 -9.19 -9.72 7.41
C MET A 242 -8.39 -10.08 6.14
N ARG A 243 -8.30 -9.18 5.16
CA ARG A 243 -7.59 -9.40 3.88
C ARG A 243 -6.12 -8.99 4.00
N VAL A 244 -5.27 -9.65 3.24
CA VAL A 244 -3.82 -9.40 3.17
C VAL A 244 -3.38 -9.08 1.74
N VAL A 245 -2.26 -8.36 1.59
CA VAL A 245 -1.82 -7.83 0.28
C VAL A 245 -1.67 -8.91 -0.82
N VAL A 246 -1.37 -10.16 -0.45
CA VAL A 246 -1.26 -11.30 -1.39
C VAL A 246 -2.61 -11.82 -1.91
N ASP A 247 -3.73 -11.59 -1.21
CA ASP A 247 -5.06 -12.11 -1.58
C ASP A 247 -6.06 -11.02 -2.01
N MET A 248 -5.73 -9.73 -1.82
CA MET A 248 -6.59 -8.61 -2.21
C MET A 248 -6.68 -8.45 -3.73
N ASP A 249 -7.86 -8.69 -4.32
CA ASP A 249 -8.09 -8.61 -5.77
C ASP A 249 -7.56 -7.33 -6.42
N ASP A 250 -7.80 -6.17 -5.79
CA ASP A 250 -7.43 -4.84 -6.26
C ASP A 250 -5.90 -4.64 -6.44
N THR A 251 -5.08 -5.40 -5.69
CA THR A 251 -3.62 -5.24 -5.66
C THR A 251 -2.86 -6.50 -6.06
N ARG A 252 -3.55 -7.64 -6.16
CA ARG A 252 -2.95 -8.97 -6.39
C ARG A 252 -2.19 -9.02 -7.72
N GLN A 253 -2.79 -8.50 -8.81
CA GLN A 253 -2.15 -8.43 -10.12
C GLN A 253 -0.85 -7.64 -10.08
N ASP A 254 -0.88 -6.45 -9.46
CA ASP A 254 0.30 -5.58 -9.37
C ASP A 254 1.41 -6.20 -8.52
N LEU A 255 1.06 -6.88 -7.42
CA LEU A 255 2.03 -7.53 -6.52
C LEU A 255 2.77 -8.66 -7.24
N PHE A 256 2.04 -9.55 -7.91
CA PHE A 256 2.66 -10.64 -8.65
C PHE A 256 3.34 -10.16 -9.94
N GLY A 257 2.88 -9.06 -10.54
CA GLY A 257 3.56 -8.35 -11.63
C GLY A 257 4.94 -7.81 -11.21
N ILE A 258 5.05 -7.19 -10.03
CA ILE A 258 6.36 -6.76 -9.47
C ILE A 258 7.33 -7.94 -9.38
N TRP A 259 6.84 -9.11 -8.95
CA TRP A 259 7.66 -10.31 -8.89
C TRP A 259 8.04 -10.81 -10.30
N ARG A 260 7.05 -11.14 -11.12
CA ARG A 260 7.22 -11.73 -12.46
C ARG A 260 8.06 -10.87 -13.39
N ASP A 261 7.73 -9.58 -13.47
CA ASP A 261 8.24 -8.68 -14.51
C ASP A 261 9.55 -7.97 -14.11
N VAL A 262 9.85 -7.89 -12.80
CA VAL A 262 10.99 -7.10 -12.30
C VAL A 262 11.88 -7.90 -11.35
N LEU A 263 11.34 -8.42 -10.24
CA LEU A 263 12.18 -9.01 -9.19
C LEU A 263 12.73 -10.40 -9.57
N LEU A 264 11.96 -11.25 -10.23
CA LEU A 264 12.43 -12.57 -10.64
C LEU A 264 13.55 -12.47 -11.69
N PRO A 265 13.42 -11.68 -12.79
CA PRO A 265 14.53 -11.42 -13.70
C PRO A 265 15.75 -10.80 -13.00
N ALA A 266 15.53 -9.87 -12.07
CA ALA A 266 16.62 -9.30 -11.29
C ALA A 266 17.32 -10.34 -10.39
N SER A 267 16.57 -11.27 -9.79
CA SER A 267 17.14 -12.31 -8.91
C SER A 267 18.02 -13.34 -9.63
N ALA A 268 17.94 -13.43 -10.95
CA ALA A 268 18.83 -14.23 -11.79
C ALA A 268 20.18 -13.53 -12.08
N ASN A 269 20.30 -12.21 -11.84
CA ASN A 269 21.56 -11.49 -11.98
C ASN A 269 22.41 -11.65 -10.71
N ALA A 270 23.63 -12.13 -10.85
CA ALA A 270 24.59 -12.32 -9.76
C ALA A 270 24.91 -11.04 -8.97
N ASP A 271 24.76 -9.85 -9.57
CA ASP A 271 24.96 -8.56 -8.90
C ASP A 271 23.85 -8.24 -7.87
N TYR A 272 22.69 -8.90 -7.95
CA TYR A 272 21.49 -8.59 -7.16
C TYR A 272 21.17 -9.68 -6.13
N GLY A 273 21.88 -9.64 -5.00
CA GLY A 273 21.72 -10.61 -3.90
C GLY A 273 20.50 -10.41 -2.98
N PHE A 274 19.41 -9.76 -3.41
CA PHE A 274 18.26 -9.52 -2.53
C PHE A 274 17.44 -10.78 -2.27
N LYS A 275 16.69 -10.76 -1.16
CA LYS A 275 15.73 -11.80 -0.76
C LYS A 275 14.37 -11.21 -0.41
N LEU A 276 13.32 -12.01 -0.53
CA LEU A 276 11.94 -11.62 -0.21
C LEU A 276 11.49 -12.25 1.11
N ARG A 277 10.71 -11.56 1.95
CA ARG A 277 10.12 -12.11 3.18
C ARG A 277 8.66 -11.74 3.27
N LEU A 278 7.78 -12.71 3.52
CA LEU A 278 6.42 -12.42 3.97
C LEU A 278 6.47 -12.17 5.47
N ALA A 279 5.77 -11.13 5.95
CA ALA A 279 5.80 -10.66 7.33
C ALA A 279 4.41 -10.15 7.76
N MET A 280 4.17 -10.01 9.06
CA MET A 280 3.00 -9.34 9.66
C MET A 280 3.48 -8.25 10.63
#